data_AF-A0A373BP02-F1
#
_entry.id   AF-A0A373BP02-F1
#
_cell.length_a   1.000
_cell.length_b   1.000
_cell.length_c   1.000
_cell.angle_alpha   90.00
_cell.angle_beta   90.00
_cell.angle_gamma   90.00
#
_symmetry.space_group_name_H-M   'P 1'
#
loop_
_entity.id
_entity.type
_entity.pdbx_description
1 polymer ?
#
loop_
_entity_poly.entity_id
_entity_poly.type
_entity_poly.pdbx_seq_one_letter_code
_entity_poly.pdbx_strand_id
1 'polypeptide(L)'
;MKKHVLLSAALCMTAVMATACGSKHTQTQENAAKTTTEAADAETKAADTTKPDLSNVDPKMAEGPGAFETDESSEGVQVEEISGEELAKLQSEVAAKLEKTDYKSYAKELVEIVKNKDMEGLADHIDFPAFISCVKTNGGMVDTKEDFMKLDPAEIFSDEMEAAIGKVDVDTLEPVMAGIVLGDGVPNIILGITVDGELAITGMNY
;
A
#
# COMPACT_ATOMS: atom_id res chain seq x y z
N MET A 1 -47.85 16.26 18.15
CA MET A 1 -47.70 17.11 19.35
C MET A 1 -46.22 17.27 19.64
N LYS A 2 -45.72 18.50 19.56
CA LYS A 2 -44.34 18.89 19.86
C LYS A 2 -44.05 18.70 21.36
N LYS A 3 -42.86 18.20 21.70
CA LYS A 3 -42.08 18.76 22.81
C LYS A 3 -40.60 18.44 22.63
N HIS A 4 -39.87 19.53 22.46
CA HIS A 4 -38.43 19.65 22.34
C HIS A 4 -37.79 19.27 23.67
N VAL A 5 -36.71 18.49 23.63
CA VAL A 5 -35.77 18.37 24.75
C VAL A 5 -34.54 19.20 24.40
N LEU A 6 -34.31 20.18 25.25
CA LEU A 6 -33.33 21.26 25.16
C LEU A 6 -32.04 20.86 25.88
N LEU A 7 -30.89 21.25 25.32
CA LEU A 7 -29.61 21.64 25.96
C LEU A 7 -29.01 20.73 27.06
N SER A 8 -27.72 20.40 27.01
CA SER A 8 -26.68 21.38 27.35
C SER A 8 -25.29 20.95 26.86
N ALA A 9 -24.60 21.87 26.18
CA ALA A 9 -23.18 21.81 25.93
C ALA A 9 -22.40 22.15 27.21
N ALA A 10 -21.35 21.38 27.50
CA ALA A 10 -20.32 21.77 28.47
C ALA A 10 -18.97 21.76 27.73
N LEU A 11 -18.63 22.93 27.20
CA LEU A 11 -17.32 23.29 26.71
C LEU A 11 -16.47 23.67 27.93
N CYS A 12 -15.45 22.90 28.26
CA CYS A 12 -14.40 23.35 29.18
C CYS A 12 -13.09 23.47 28.40
N MET A 13 -12.74 24.72 28.09
CA MET A 13 -11.43 25.11 27.61
C MET A 13 -10.36 24.74 28.65
N THR A 14 -9.31 24.04 28.21
CA THR A 14 -8.05 23.99 28.95
C THR A 14 -7.01 24.83 28.22
N ALA A 15 -6.37 25.68 29.01
CA ALA A 15 -5.62 26.85 28.59
C ALA A 15 -4.23 26.53 28.03
N VAL A 16 -3.82 27.37 27.07
CA VAL A 16 -2.45 27.51 26.56
C VAL A 16 -1.57 28.14 27.65
N MET A 17 -0.39 27.57 27.90
CA MET A 17 0.73 28.29 28.50
C MET A 17 1.96 28.18 27.60
N ALA A 18 2.27 29.27 26.90
CA ALA A 18 3.59 29.52 26.34
C ALA A 18 4.51 29.98 27.47
N THR A 19 5.63 29.31 27.67
CA THR A 19 6.69 29.78 28.59
C THR A 19 7.92 30.15 27.77
N ALA A 20 8.32 31.41 27.99
CA ALA A 20 9.40 32.11 27.36
C ALA A 20 10.80 31.62 27.78
N CYS A 21 11.76 31.94 26.92
CA CYS A 21 13.19 31.71 27.02
C CYS A 21 13.85 32.48 28.18
N GLY A 22 14.97 31.94 28.71
CA GLY A 22 16.17 32.74 28.93
C GLY A 22 16.80 32.76 30.33
N SER A 23 18.04 32.26 30.41
CA SER A 23 19.17 32.70 31.27
C SER A 23 20.40 31.87 30.87
N LYS A 24 21.62 32.37 30.66
CA LYS A 24 22.23 33.69 30.80
C LYS A 24 23.63 33.67 30.12
N HIS A 25 23.97 34.79 29.45
CA HIS A 25 25.28 35.47 29.44
C HIS A 25 26.52 34.74 28.85
N THR A 26 27.30 35.27 27.90
CA THR A 26 28.07 36.54 27.89
C THR A 26 28.64 36.73 26.46
N GLN A 27 28.21 37.73 25.69
CA GLN A 27 28.89 39.01 25.40
C GLN A 27 30.13 38.91 24.47
N THR A 28 30.01 39.46 23.24
CA THR A 28 30.84 40.58 22.70
C THR A 28 31.09 40.53 21.18
N GLN A 29 30.67 41.64 20.54
CA GLN A 29 31.13 42.34 19.32
C GLN A 29 31.37 41.60 17.98
N GLU A 30 30.45 41.90 17.05
CA GLU A 30 30.68 42.72 15.84
C GLU A 30 32.08 42.72 15.20
N ASN A 31 32.16 42.20 13.96
CA ASN A 31 32.86 42.92 12.90
C ASN A 31 32.16 42.69 11.55
N ALA A 32 32.13 43.78 10.80
CA ALA A 32 31.45 43.95 9.53
C ALA A 32 32.29 43.46 8.34
N ALA A 33 31.59 43.42 7.21
CA ALA A 33 32.04 43.81 5.87
C ALA A 33 32.15 42.68 4.82
N LYS A 34 31.26 42.90 3.85
CA LYS A 34 31.05 42.35 2.52
C LYS A 34 32.17 42.77 1.55
N THR A 35 32.49 41.94 0.55
CA THR A 35 32.85 42.23 -0.88
C THR A 35 33.38 40.90 -1.48
N THR A 36 32.72 40.20 -2.43
CA THR A 36 32.84 40.29 -3.92
C THR A 36 34.31 40.12 -4.39
N THR A 37 34.73 39.36 -5.42
CA THR A 37 34.18 38.86 -6.69
C THR A 37 35.16 37.83 -7.29
N GLU A 38 34.69 37.03 -8.27
CA GLU A 38 35.40 36.44 -9.45
C GLU A 38 36.52 35.40 -9.23
N ALA A 39 36.52 34.19 -9.80
CA ALA A 39 36.30 33.66 -11.17
C ALA A 39 37.64 33.30 -11.87
N ALA A 40 37.62 32.13 -12.53
CA ALA A 40 38.53 31.54 -13.54
C ALA A 40 38.71 30.05 -13.18
N ASP A 41 38.05 29.08 -13.83
CA ASP A 41 38.14 28.68 -15.24
C ASP A 41 39.55 28.31 -15.69
N ALA A 42 39.77 27.02 -15.96
CA ALA A 42 40.68 26.53 -17.00
C ALA A 42 40.44 25.03 -17.25
N GLU A 43 39.80 24.83 -18.39
CA GLU A 43 39.59 23.67 -19.24
C GLU A 43 40.86 22.86 -19.61
N THR A 44 40.75 21.52 -19.73
CA THR A 44 41.38 20.68 -20.80
C THR A 44 40.73 19.28 -20.72
N LYS A 45 39.72 18.90 -21.51
CA LYS A 45 39.61 18.55 -22.95
C LYS A 45 40.25 17.21 -23.35
N ALA A 46 39.34 16.27 -23.69
CA ALA A 46 39.38 15.20 -24.72
C ALA A 46 40.46 14.12 -24.59
N ALA A 47 40.26 12.86 -24.96
CA ALA A 47 39.17 12.07 -25.53
C ALA A 47 39.57 10.60 -25.26
N ASP A 48 38.64 9.66 -25.22
CA ASP A 48 38.60 8.60 -26.25
C ASP A 48 37.34 7.74 -26.10
N THR A 49 36.87 7.36 -27.26
CA THR A 49 35.75 6.52 -27.59
C THR A 49 35.97 5.06 -27.19
N THR A 50 35.07 4.50 -26.39
CA THR A 50 34.81 3.06 -26.43
C THR A 50 33.31 2.83 -26.43
N LYS A 51 32.76 2.75 -27.63
CA LYS A 51 31.47 2.10 -27.90
C LYS A 51 31.57 0.65 -27.38
N PRO A 52 30.68 0.18 -26.50
CA PRO A 52 30.65 -1.24 -26.19
C PRO A 52 30.18 -1.98 -27.45
N ASP A 53 31.04 -2.86 -27.93
CA ASP A 53 30.76 -3.82 -28.98
C ASP A 53 29.74 -4.84 -28.45
N LEU A 54 28.57 -4.90 -29.08
CA LEU A 54 27.44 -5.76 -28.69
C LEU A 54 27.41 -7.06 -29.49
N SER A 55 28.51 -7.48 -30.14
CA SER A 55 28.46 -8.62 -31.05
C SER A 55 28.63 -9.99 -30.41
N ASN A 56 28.93 -10.12 -29.11
CA ASN A 56 29.04 -11.42 -28.44
C ASN A 56 28.24 -11.44 -27.13
N VAL A 57 26.93 -11.64 -27.23
CA VAL A 57 26.11 -12.13 -26.12
C VAL A 57 25.49 -13.44 -26.57
N ASP A 58 25.98 -14.55 -26.03
CA ASP A 58 25.35 -15.86 -26.13
C ASP A 58 23.91 -15.76 -25.58
N PRO A 59 22.85 -16.10 -26.35
CA PRO A 59 21.50 -16.11 -25.84
C PRO A 59 21.27 -17.43 -25.11
N LYS A 60 21.76 -17.53 -23.88
CA LYS A 60 21.31 -18.55 -22.94
C LYS A 60 21.53 -18.05 -21.52
N MET A 61 20.52 -18.29 -20.68
CA MET A 61 20.48 -18.06 -19.23
C MET A 61 19.80 -16.74 -18.81
N ALA A 62 18.51 -16.64 -19.13
CA ALA A 62 17.55 -15.91 -18.32
C ALA A 62 16.64 -16.93 -17.62
N GLU A 63 17.21 -17.71 -16.71
CA GLU A 63 16.46 -18.50 -15.74
C GLU A 63 17.19 -18.36 -14.40
N GLY A 64 16.58 -17.64 -13.47
CA GLY A 64 16.96 -17.67 -12.05
C GLY A 64 16.69 -19.05 -11.46
N PRO A 65 17.15 -19.33 -10.23
CA PRO A 65 17.14 -20.67 -9.67
C PRO A 65 15.70 -21.16 -9.48
N GLY A 66 15.30 -22.13 -10.29
CA GLY A 66 13.96 -22.70 -10.27
C GLY A 66 13.73 -23.78 -11.33
N ALA A 67 14.79 -24.40 -11.85
CA ALA A 67 14.67 -25.69 -12.48
C ALA A 67 14.36 -26.70 -11.37
N PHE A 68 13.07 -26.96 -11.16
CA PHE A 68 12.62 -28.17 -10.50
C PHE A 68 13.08 -29.33 -11.38
N GLU A 69 14.25 -29.87 -11.07
CA GLU A 69 14.51 -31.27 -11.36
C GLU A 69 13.41 -32.03 -10.62
N THR A 70 12.43 -32.50 -11.38
CA THR A 70 11.43 -33.48 -10.96
C THR A 70 12.13 -34.67 -10.35
N ASP A 71 12.25 -34.69 -9.02
CA ASP A 71 12.40 -35.93 -8.27
C ASP A 71 10.99 -36.43 -7.94
N GLU A 72 10.65 -37.51 -8.62
CA GLU A 72 9.40 -38.25 -8.53
C GLU A 72 9.28 -38.95 -7.17
N SER A 73 8.61 -38.32 -6.20
CA SER A 73 7.86 -39.04 -5.17
C SER A 73 7.04 -38.10 -4.29
N SER A 74 5.85 -37.76 -4.76
CA SER A 74 4.71 -37.55 -3.86
C SER A 74 3.44 -37.80 -4.65
N GLU A 75 2.56 -38.60 -4.06
CA GLU A 75 1.32 -39.10 -4.66
C GLU A 75 0.55 -38.00 -5.39
N GLY A 76 0.30 -38.22 -6.69
CA GLY A 76 -0.34 -37.24 -7.56
C GLY A 76 -1.73 -36.87 -7.09
N VAL A 77 -1.85 -35.69 -6.47
CA VAL A 77 -3.09 -34.92 -6.52
C VAL A 77 -3.20 -34.42 -7.96
N GLN A 78 -4.07 -35.05 -8.74
CA GLN A 78 -4.48 -34.51 -10.04
C GLN A 78 -5.17 -33.17 -9.76
N VAL A 79 -4.44 -32.06 -9.93
CA VAL A 79 -5.09 -30.76 -10.08
C VAL A 79 -5.76 -30.83 -11.46
N GLU A 80 -7.04 -31.14 -11.49
CA GLU A 80 -7.83 -31.05 -12.72
C GLU A 80 -7.75 -29.60 -13.21
N GLU A 81 -7.22 -29.41 -14.43
CA GLU A 81 -7.27 -28.11 -15.09
C GLU A 81 -8.74 -27.71 -15.25
N ILE A 82 -9.18 -26.77 -14.42
CA ILE A 82 -10.47 -26.10 -14.57
C ILE A 82 -10.53 -25.47 -15.96
N SER A 83 -11.57 -25.82 -16.70
CA SER A 83 -11.77 -25.29 -18.04
C SER A 83 -11.99 -23.78 -18.00
N GLY A 84 -11.69 -23.08 -19.10
CA GLY A 84 -11.96 -21.64 -19.22
C GLY A 84 -13.43 -21.27 -19.01
N GLU A 85 -14.37 -22.15 -19.39
CA GLU A 85 -15.80 -21.97 -19.12
C GLU A 85 -16.13 -22.03 -17.63
N GLU A 86 -15.51 -22.95 -16.90
CA GLU A 86 -15.72 -23.11 -15.46
C GLU A 86 -15.15 -21.92 -14.68
N LEU A 87 -13.97 -21.42 -15.07
CA LEU A 87 -13.41 -20.19 -14.53
C LEU A 87 -14.31 -18.98 -14.79
N ALA A 88 -14.80 -18.81 -16.02
CA ALA A 88 -15.70 -17.71 -16.37
C ALA A 88 -17.00 -17.77 -15.54
N LYS A 89 -17.53 -18.98 -15.30
CA LYS A 89 -18.69 -19.17 -14.44
C LYS A 89 -18.40 -18.77 -12.99
N LEU A 90 -17.30 -19.25 -12.41
CA LEU A 90 -16.90 -18.89 -11.04
C LEU A 90 -16.71 -17.38 -10.88
N GLN A 91 -16.08 -16.72 -11.86
CA GLN A 91 -15.93 -15.27 -11.88
C GLN A 91 -17.28 -14.56 -11.89
N SER A 92 -18.22 -15.01 -12.74
CA SER A 92 -19.56 -14.43 -12.80
C SER A 92 -20.31 -14.60 -11.47
N GLU A 93 -20.13 -15.73 -10.78
CA GLU A 93 -20.75 -15.97 -9.49
C GLU A 93 -20.15 -15.07 -8.39
N VAL A 94 -18.82 -14.87 -8.39
CA VAL A 94 -18.15 -13.95 -7.45
C VAL A 94 -18.59 -12.50 -7.69
N ALA A 95 -18.60 -12.04 -8.94
CA ALA A 95 -19.09 -10.71 -9.30
C ALA A 95 -20.55 -10.50 -8.85
N ALA A 96 -21.43 -11.47 -9.13
CA ALA A 96 -22.83 -11.41 -8.72
C ALA A 96 -23.03 -11.47 -7.19
N LYS A 97 -22.09 -12.04 -6.43
CA LYS A 97 -22.09 -11.97 -4.96
C LYS A 97 -21.67 -10.58 -4.50
N LEU A 98 -20.58 -10.04 -5.05
CA LEU A 98 -20.11 -8.69 -4.74
C LEU A 98 -21.18 -7.63 -5.05
N GLU A 99 -21.88 -7.74 -6.18
CA GLU A 99 -22.98 -6.81 -6.54
C GLU A 99 -24.17 -6.82 -5.56
N LYS A 100 -24.31 -7.87 -4.74
CA LYS A 100 -25.34 -7.94 -3.67
C LYS A 100 -24.88 -7.31 -2.36
N THR A 101 -23.62 -6.91 -2.28
CA THR A 101 -23.04 -6.23 -1.11
C THR A 101 -22.99 -4.72 -1.33
N ASP A 102 -22.71 -3.97 -0.27
CA ASP A 102 -22.44 -2.54 -0.36
C ASP A 102 -20.93 -2.25 -0.38
N TYR A 103 -20.22 -2.87 -1.33
CA TYR A 103 -18.76 -2.74 -1.44
C TYR A 103 -18.31 -1.29 -1.71
N LYS A 104 -19.18 -0.43 -2.24
CA LYS A 104 -18.87 0.99 -2.46
C LYS A 104 -18.86 1.79 -1.16
N SER A 105 -19.82 1.55 -0.27
CA SER A 105 -19.76 2.13 1.08
C SER A 105 -18.60 1.56 1.89
N TYR A 106 -18.34 0.26 1.77
CA TYR A 106 -17.18 -0.38 2.40
C TYR A 106 -15.84 0.19 1.91
N ALA A 107 -15.71 0.43 0.60
CA ALA A 107 -14.52 1.09 0.04
C ALA A 107 -14.34 2.51 0.59
N LYS A 108 -15.42 3.28 0.81
CA LYS A 108 -15.35 4.62 1.44
C LYS A 108 -14.80 4.55 2.87
N GLU A 109 -15.20 3.53 3.63
CA GLU A 109 -14.66 3.29 4.98
C GLU A 109 -13.16 3.00 4.93
N LEU A 110 -12.71 2.11 4.04
CA LEU A 110 -11.29 1.79 3.87
C LEU A 110 -10.45 3.00 3.43
N VAL A 111 -10.99 3.88 2.57
CA VAL A 111 -10.32 5.13 2.19
C VAL A 111 -10.03 5.99 3.42
N GLU A 112 -10.98 6.11 4.35
CA GLU A 112 -10.76 6.88 5.58
C GLU A 112 -9.80 6.18 6.54
N ILE A 113 -9.83 4.85 6.64
CA ILE A 113 -8.84 4.07 7.41
C ILE A 113 -7.43 4.31 6.91
N VAL A 114 -7.21 4.20 5.59
CA VAL A 114 -5.90 4.43 4.96
C VAL A 114 -5.41 5.86 5.21
N LYS A 115 -6.28 6.85 5.00
CA LYS A 115 -5.97 8.27 5.23
C LYS A 115 -5.67 8.60 6.70
N ASN A 116 -6.29 7.89 7.64
CA ASN A 116 -6.01 8.05 9.06
C ASN A 116 -4.83 7.19 9.54
N LYS A 117 -4.25 6.36 8.65
CA LYS A 117 -3.21 5.37 8.95
C LYS A 117 -3.60 4.47 10.13
N ASP A 118 -4.87 4.09 10.17
CA ASP A 118 -5.43 3.29 11.27
C ASP A 118 -5.09 1.82 11.06
N MET A 119 -3.95 1.39 11.62
CA MET A 119 -3.45 0.02 11.50
C MET A 119 -4.42 -1.01 12.11
N GLU A 120 -5.01 -0.70 13.26
CA GLU A 120 -5.92 -1.62 13.94
C GLU A 120 -7.24 -1.72 13.19
N GLY A 121 -7.79 -0.57 12.76
CA GLY A 121 -8.96 -0.51 11.91
C GLY A 121 -8.75 -1.28 10.61
N LEU A 122 -7.63 -1.08 9.91
CA LEU A 122 -7.32 -1.83 8.69
C LEU A 122 -7.26 -3.33 8.94
N ALA A 123 -6.62 -3.75 10.04
CA ALA A 123 -6.48 -5.16 10.39
C ALA A 123 -7.82 -5.86 10.72
N ASP A 124 -8.82 -5.12 11.23
CA ASP A 124 -10.17 -5.66 11.48
C ASP A 124 -10.92 -6.01 10.19
N HIS A 125 -10.49 -5.47 9.05
CA HIS A 125 -11.10 -5.75 7.75
C HIS A 125 -10.38 -6.85 6.97
N ILE A 126 -9.25 -7.39 7.45
CA ILE A 126 -8.48 -8.41 6.72
C ILE A 126 -9.00 -9.81 7.03
N ASP A 127 -9.31 -10.56 5.97
CA ASP A 127 -9.59 -12.00 6.04
C ASP A 127 -8.27 -12.77 6.05
N PHE A 128 -7.74 -13.02 7.25
CA PHE A 128 -6.49 -13.74 7.42
C PHE A 128 -6.66 -15.26 7.18
N PRO A 129 -5.68 -15.93 6.55
CA PRO A 129 -4.40 -15.39 6.07
C PRO A 129 -4.54 -14.59 4.77
N ALA A 130 -3.79 -13.50 4.63
CA ALA A 130 -3.87 -12.60 3.48
C ALA A 130 -2.50 -12.30 2.86
N PHE A 131 -2.48 -12.08 1.54
CA PHE A 131 -1.25 -11.72 0.82
C PHE A 131 -1.01 -10.21 0.86
N ILE A 132 0.17 -9.81 1.32
CA ILE A 132 0.62 -8.42 1.44
C ILE A 132 2.01 -8.31 0.82
N SER A 133 2.07 -7.81 -0.42
CA SER A 133 3.29 -7.88 -1.25
C SER A 133 4.51 -7.12 -0.72
N CYS A 134 4.34 -6.12 0.15
CA CYS A 134 5.49 -5.46 0.79
C CYS A 134 6.20 -6.36 1.82
N VAL A 135 5.54 -7.42 2.29
CA VAL A 135 6.09 -8.37 3.27
C VAL A 135 7.05 -9.34 2.57
N LYS A 136 8.32 -9.30 2.95
CA LYS A 136 9.40 -10.11 2.34
C LYS A 136 9.52 -11.52 2.94
N THR A 137 8.93 -11.75 4.09
CA THR A 137 8.91 -13.04 4.78
C THR A 137 7.68 -13.86 4.37
N ASN A 138 7.73 -15.18 4.55
CA ASN A 138 6.59 -16.08 4.27
C ASN A 138 5.97 -15.91 2.86
N GLY A 139 6.78 -15.50 1.87
CA GLY A 139 6.30 -15.24 0.51
C GLY A 139 5.24 -14.15 0.41
N GLY A 140 5.17 -13.21 1.36
CA GLY A 140 4.15 -12.16 1.38
C GLY A 140 2.87 -12.52 2.13
N MET A 141 2.72 -13.77 2.61
CA MET A 141 1.55 -14.17 3.39
C MET A 141 1.66 -13.72 4.84
N VAL A 142 0.60 -13.10 5.34
CA VAL A 142 0.42 -12.73 6.74
C VAL A 142 -0.69 -13.59 7.32
N ASP A 143 -0.37 -14.38 8.33
CA ASP A 143 -1.25 -15.45 8.79
C ASP A 143 -2.30 -14.99 9.80
N THR A 144 -2.01 -13.93 10.55
CA THR A 144 -2.87 -13.47 11.65
C THR A 144 -2.88 -11.95 11.80
N LYS A 145 -3.92 -11.43 12.45
CA LYS A 145 -3.97 -10.04 12.90
C LYS A 145 -2.76 -9.69 13.78
N GLU A 146 -2.31 -10.59 14.64
CA GLU A 146 -1.13 -10.34 15.49
C GLU A 146 0.14 -10.11 14.65
N ASP A 147 0.33 -10.89 13.59
CA ASP A 147 1.49 -10.77 12.71
C ASP A 147 1.42 -9.50 11.85
N PHE A 148 0.22 -9.15 11.38
CA PHE A 148 -0.01 -7.87 10.71
C PHE A 148 0.37 -6.67 11.59
N MET A 149 -0.01 -6.71 12.87
CA MET A 149 0.29 -5.63 13.83
C MET A 149 1.78 -5.49 14.16
N LYS A 150 2.65 -6.42 13.73
CA LYS A 150 4.11 -6.32 13.86
C LYS A 150 4.77 -5.64 12.66
N LEU A 151 4.03 -5.41 11.57
CA LEU A 151 4.53 -4.75 10.37
C LEU A 151 4.75 -3.25 10.62
N ASP A 152 5.62 -2.65 9.82
CA ASP A 152 5.86 -1.20 9.88
C ASP A 152 4.66 -0.44 9.27
N PRO A 153 3.94 0.40 10.05
CA PRO A 153 2.85 1.20 9.52
C PRO A 153 3.28 2.15 8.39
N ALA A 154 4.55 2.56 8.34
CA ALA A 154 5.05 3.40 7.26
C ALA A 154 5.19 2.65 5.93
N GLU A 155 5.43 1.33 5.98
CA GLU A 155 5.41 0.48 4.78
C GLU A 155 3.97 0.18 4.35
N ILE A 156 3.05 -0.03 5.31
CA ILE A 156 1.64 -0.33 5.01
C ILE A 156 0.88 0.90 4.49
N PHE A 157 1.05 2.04 5.15
CA PHE A 157 0.45 3.32 4.76
C PHE A 157 1.50 4.22 4.11
N SER A 158 2.20 3.69 3.11
CA SER A 158 3.16 4.47 2.33
C SER A 158 2.47 5.64 1.62
N ASP A 159 3.25 6.66 1.27
CA ASP A 159 2.73 7.82 0.55
C ASP A 159 2.09 7.41 -0.78
N GLU A 160 2.63 6.38 -1.45
CA GLU A 160 2.06 5.81 -2.67
C GLU A 160 0.70 5.12 -2.42
N MET A 161 0.56 4.36 -1.33
CA MET A 161 -0.71 3.72 -0.97
C MET A 161 -1.78 4.78 -0.68
N GLU A 162 -1.46 5.78 0.14
CA GLU A 162 -2.39 6.88 0.42
C GLU A 162 -2.79 7.63 -0.86
N ALA A 163 -1.83 7.90 -1.74
CA ALA A 163 -2.09 8.59 -3.00
C ALA A 163 -2.92 7.76 -3.98
N ALA A 164 -2.70 6.45 -4.04
CA ALA A 164 -3.45 5.55 -4.91
C ALA A 164 -4.90 5.38 -4.44
N ILE A 165 -5.11 5.18 -3.14
CA ILE A 165 -6.44 4.98 -2.54
C ILE A 165 -7.23 6.29 -2.48
N GLY A 166 -6.57 7.41 -2.10
CA GLY A 166 -7.23 8.70 -1.94
C GLY A 166 -7.74 9.36 -3.23
N LYS A 167 -7.32 8.87 -4.41
CA LYS A 167 -7.78 9.34 -5.73
C LYS A 167 -8.94 8.55 -6.31
N VAL A 168 -9.30 7.41 -5.70
CA VAL A 168 -10.30 6.51 -6.27
C VAL A 168 -11.68 7.15 -6.24
N ASP A 169 -12.35 7.19 -7.40
CA ASP A 169 -13.78 7.41 -7.46
C ASP A 169 -14.50 6.09 -7.15
N VAL A 170 -14.77 5.89 -5.87
CA VAL A 170 -15.44 4.70 -5.30
C VAL A 170 -16.79 4.39 -5.96
N ASP A 171 -17.48 5.38 -6.55
CA ASP A 171 -18.77 5.15 -7.19
C ASP A 171 -18.61 4.49 -8.57
N THR A 172 -17.39 4.49 -9.13
CA THR A 172 -17.02 3.84 -10.40
C THR A 172 -16.43 2.44 -10.23
N LEU A 173 -16.23 1.98 -9.00
CA LEU A 173 -15.72 0.63 -8.74
C LEU A 173 -16.69 -0.43 -9.26
N GLU A 174 -16.11 -1.45 -9.89
CA GLU A 174 -16.81 -2.62 -10.42
C GLU A 174 -16.02 -3.90 -10.07
N PRO A 175 -16.69 -5.05 -9.89
CA PRO A 175 -16.01 -6.32 -9.70
C PRO A 175 -15.17 -6.74 -10.90
N VAL A 176 -13.95 -7.19 -10.63
CA VAL A 176 -13.07 -7.86 -11.59
C VAL A 176 -12.74 -9.27 -11.10
N MET A 177 -11.94 -10.01 -11.86
CA MET A 177 -11.55 -11.39 -11.52
C MET A 177 -10.95 -11.53 -10.10
N ALA A 178 -10.21 -10.52 -9.64
CA ALA A 178 -9.58 -10.52 -8.32
C ALA A 178 -10.54 -10.11 -7.18
N GLY A 179 -11.74 -9.61 -7.50
CA GLY A 179 -12.64 -8.96 -6.54
C GLY A 179 -12.84 -7.47 -6.86
N ILE A 180 -13.03 -6.62 -5.85
CA ILE A 180 -12.98 -5.16 -6.03
C ILE A 180 -11.54 -4.70 -5.84
N VAL A 181 -10.98 -4.01 -6.83
CA VAL A 181 -9.65 -3.40 -6.71
C VAL A 181 -9.82 -1.94 -6.28
N LEU A 182 -9.48 -1.65 -5.03
CA LEU A 182 -9.45 -0.29 -4.50
C LEU A 182 -8.04 0.26 -4.69
N GLY A 183 -7.87 1.12 -5.68
CA GLY A 183 -6.60 1.79 -6.01
C GLY A 183 -6.50 2.07 -7.52
N ASP A 184 -5.74 3.10 -7.89
CA ASP A 184 -5.39 3.38 -9.29
C ASP A 184 -4.06 2.70 -9.66
N GLY A 185 -4.15 1.44 -10.08
CA GLY A 185 -2.97 0.61 -10.38
C GLY A 185 -2.39 -0.04 -9.14
N VAL A 186 -1.08 0.13 -8.90
CA VAL A 186 -0.38 -0.36 -7.70
C VAL A 186 0.26 0.86 -7.02
N PRO A 187 0.11 1.06 -5.69
CA PRO A 187 -0.51 0.15 -4.71
C PRO A 187 -2.04 0.02 -4.80
N ASN A 188 -2.59 -1.09 -4.29
CA ASN A 188 -4.03 -1.30 -4.19
C ASN A 188 -4.42 -2.27 -3.06
N ILE A 189 -5.69 -2.22 -2.66
CA ILE A 189 -6.34 -3.15 -1.72
C ILE A 189 -7.36 -3.97 -2.50
N ILE A 190 -7.35 -5.30 -2.32
CA ILE A 190 -8.30 -6.22 -2.96
C ILE A 190 -9.39 -6.58 -1.96
N LEU A 191 -10.65 -6.33 -2.34
CA LEU A 191 -11.82 -6.74 -1.56
C LEU A 191 -12.44 -7.99 -2.16
N GLY A 192 -12.72 -8.96 -1.30
CA GLY A 192 -13.39 -10.19 -1.65
C GLY A 192 -14.59 -10.45 -0.75
N ILE A 193 -15.20 -11.61 -0.99
CA ILE A 193 -16.22 -12.19 -0.13
C ILE A 193 -15.59 -13.37 0.60
N THR A 194 -15.62 -13.36 1.93
CA THR A 194 -15.12 -14.46 2.76
C THR A 194 -15.93 -15.74 2.53
N VAL A 195 -15.43 -16.86 3.04
CA VAL A 195 -16.17 -18.14 3.02
C VAL A 195 -17.54 -18.04 3.68
N ASP A 196 -17.68 -17.14 4.66
CA ASP A 196 -18.91 -16.88 5.41
C ASP A 196 -19.84 -15.85 4.72
N GLY A 197 -19.40 -15.27 3.60
CA GLY A 197 -20.21 -14.36 2.80
C GLY A 197 -20.07 -12.87 3.15
N GLU A 198 -19.05 -12.50 3.92
CA GLU A 198 -18.81 -11.12 4.37
C GLU A 198 -17.81 -10.40 3.47
N LEU A 199 -17.91 -9.07 3.36
CA LEU A 199 -16.90 -8.26 2.67
C LEU A 199 -15.64 -8.13 3.55
N ALA A 200 -14.49 -8.43 2.96
CA ALA A 200 -13.21 -8.31 3.63
C ALA A 200 -12.09 -7.96 2.63
N ILE A 201 -10.97 -7.48 3.16
CA ILE A 201 -9.70 -7.36 2.45
C ILE A 201 -9.09 -8.75 2.34
N THR A 202 -8.85 -9.21 1.12
CA THR A 202 -8.24 -10.52 0.83
C THR A 202 -6.78 -10.38 0.39
N GLY A 203 -6.32 -9.17 0.09
CA GLY A 203 -4.92 -8.91 -0.22
C GLY A 203 -4.59 -7.43 -0.44
N MET A 204 -3.30 -7.14 -0.45
CA MET A 204 -2.74 -5.80 -0.65
C MET A 204 -1.50 -5.84 -1.54
N ASN A 205 -1.50 -5.01 -2.58
CA ASN A 205 -0.40 -4.86 -3.53
C ASN A 205 0.33 -3.54 -3.32
N TYR A 206 1.66 -3.56 -3.44
CA TYR A 206 2.59 -2.43 -3.30
C TYR A 206 3.56 -2.37 -4.47
#